data_AF-A0A9E2P4B2-F1
#
_entry.id   AF-A0A9E2P4B2-F1
#
_cell.length_a   1.000
_cell.length_b   1.000
_cell.length_c   1.000
_cell.angle_alpha   90.00
_cell.angle_beta   90.00
_cell.angle_gamma   90.00
#
_symmetry.space_group_name_H-M   'P 1'
#
loop_
_entity.id
_entity.type
_entity.pdbx_description
1 polymer ?
#
loop_
_entity_poly.entity_id
_entity_poly.type
_entity_poly.pdbx_seq_one_letter_code
_entity_poly.pdbx_strand_id
1 'polypeptide(L)' 'TIIITHPVSNAETHYISKVDVRLNGKEIIEHQISRQDNNGSQFAVYMVPDAKVGDTIAVEAYCSISGKLKKELKVSG' A
#
# COMPACT_ATOMS: atom_id res chain seq x y z
N THR A 1 6.79 -5.85 4.95
CA THR A 1 6.37 -6.12 3.56
C THR A 1 4.87 -6.05 3.47
N ILE A 2 4.35 -5.49 2.38
CA ILE A 2 2.92 -5.53 2.07
C ILE A 2 2.70 -6.29 0.77
N ILE A 3 1.59 -7.03 0.72
CA ILE A 3 1.09 -7.70 -0.48
C ILE A 3 -0.30 -7.15 -0.74
N ILE A 4 -0.48 -6.49 -1.87
CA ILE A 4 -1.76 -5.93 -2.27
C ILE A 4 -2.34 -6.86 -3.32
N THR A 5 -3.20 -7.79 -2.87
CA THR A 5 -3.92 -8.69 -3.77
C THR A 5 -4.93 -7.90 -4.58
N HIS A 6 -4.71 -7.82 -5.89
CA HIS A 6 -5.50 -7.05 -6.83
C HIS A 6 -5.50 -7.76 -8.19
N PRO A 7 -6.38 -8.76 -8.39
CA PRO A 7 -6.44 -9.53 -9.62
C PRO A 7 -6.97 -8.68 -10.78
N VAL A 8 -6.22 -8.63 -11.87
CA VAL A 8 -6.50 -7.82 -13.06
C VAL A 8 -6.20 -8.59 -14.34
N SER A 9 -6.83 -8.22 -15.45
CA SER A 9 -6.56 -8.84 -16.75
C SER A 9 -5.23 -8.39 -17.37
N ASN A 10 -4.81 -7.14 -17.11
CA ASN A 10 -3.57 -6.57 -17.63
C ASN A 10 -2.95 -5.59 -16.62
N ALA A 11 -1.82 -5.99 -16.03
CA ALA A 11 -1.07 -5.24 -15.04
C ALA A 11 -0.43 -3.92 -15.53
N GLU A 12 -0.35 -3.67 -16.83
CA GLU A 12 0.20 -2.43 -17.39
C GLU A 12 -0.89 -1.34 -17.56
N THR A 13 -2.17 -1.72 -17.65
CA THR A 13 -3.28 -0.78 -17.88
C THR A 13 -4.27 -0.70 -16.71
N HIS A 14 -4.34 -1.75 -15.88
CA HIS A 14 -5.14 -1.79 -14.66
C HIS A 14 -4.24 -2.25 -13.51
N TYR A 15 -3.89 -1.33 -12.61
CA TYR A 15 -2.86 -1.56 -11.60
C TYR A 15 -3.13 -0.75 -10.34
N ILE A 16 -2.35 -0.97 -9.29
CA ILE A 16 -2.32 -0.08 -8.12
C ILE A 16 -1.50 1.16 -8.49
N SER A 17 -2.14 2.32 -8.62
CA SER A 17 -1.47 3.56 -9.06
C SER A 17 -0.75 4.29 -7.93
N LYS A 18 -1.20 4.09 -6.69
CA LYS A 18 -0.65 4.79 -5.53
C LYS A 18 -0.74 3.94 -4.28
N VAL A 19 0.26 4.04 -3.42
CA VAL A 19 0.22 3.54 -2.06
C VAL A 19 0.60 4.65 -1.08
N ASP A 20 -0.30 4.97 -0.17
CA ASP A 20 -0.05 5.89 0.95
C ASP A 20 0.23 5.07 2.21
N VAL A 21 1.27 5.45 2.95
CA VAL A 21 1.55 4.92 4.29
C VAL A 21 1.45 6.06 5.30
N ARG A 22 0.66 5.85 6.34
CA ARG A 22 0.49 6.79 7.45
C ARG A 22 0.88 6.16 8.77
N LEU A 23 1.56 6.94 9.62
CA LEU A 23 1.87 6.60 11.00
C LEU A 23 1.02 7.49 11.91
N ASN A 24 0.16 6.89 12.72
CA ASN A 24 -0.78 7.59 13.62
C ASN A 24 -1.59 8.69 12.90
N GLY A 25 -2.05 8.39 11.68
CA GLY A 25 -2.85 9.31 10.85
C GLY A 25 -2.05 10.34 10.04
N LYS A 26 -0.75 10.54 10.32
CA LYS A 26 0.12 11.40 9.51
C LYS A 26 0.71 10.62 8.35
N GLU A 27 0.56 11.12 7.14
CA GLU A 27 1.22 10.55 5.96
C GLU A 27 2.74 10.69 6.04
N ILE A 28 3.43 9.58 5.79
CA ILE A 28 4.90 9.50 5.85
C ILE A 28 5.51 9.03 4.53
N ILE A 29 4.74 8.33 3.70
CA ILE A 29 5.17 7.85 2.37
C ILE A 29 3.98 8.00 1.43
N GLU A 30 4.22 8.61 0.28
CA GLU A 30 3.39 8.49 -0.92
C GLU A 30 4.24 7.81 -2.00
N HIS A 31 3.79 6.66 -2.50
CA HIS A 31 4.48 5.91 -3.54
C HIS A 31 3.60 5.83 -4.79
N GLN A 32 4.01 6.54 -5.84
CA GLN A 32 3.39 6.48 -7.16
C GLN A 32 3.92 5.26 -7.91
N ILE A 33 3.01 4.51 -8.52
CA ILE A 33 3.29 3.26 -9.21
C ILE A 33 2.68 3.36 -10.61
N SER A 34 3.41 2.90 -11.63
CA SER A 34 2.97 3.01 -13.04
C SER A 34 2.49 1.69 -13.65
N ARG A 35 2.67 0.57 -12.95
CA ARG A 35 2.23 -0.78 -13.33
C ARG A 35 2.24 -1.72 -12.13
N GLN A 36 1.51 -2.83 -12.22
CA GLN A 36 1.54 -3.88 -11.20
C GLN A 36 2.62 -4.93 -11.49
N ASP A 37 3.24 -5.50 -10.45
CA ASP A 37 4.32 -6.50 -10.62
C ASP A 37 3.86 -7.77 -11.38
N ASN A 38 2.59 -8.17 -11.23
CA ASN A 38 1.95 -9.22 -12.01
C ASN A 38 0.42 -9.05 -12.02
N ASN A 39 -0.30 -9.92 -12.72
CA ASN A 39 -1.77 -9.83 -12.83
C ASN A 39 -2.54 -10.13 -11.54
N GLY A 40 -1.90 -10.64 -10.48
CA GLY A 40 -2.54 -11.01 -9.23
C GLY A 40 -2.34 -10.00 -8.10
N SER A 41 -1.14 -9.42 -8.00
CA SER A 41 -0.76 -8.58 -6.85
C SER A 41 0.30 -7.54 -7.17
N GLN A 42 0.31 -6.45 -6.37
CA GLN A 42 1.44 -5.54 -6.19
C GLN A 42 2.21 -5.86 -4.91
N PHE A 43 3.53 -5.82 -4.95
CA PHE A 43 4.40 -5.98 -3.78
C PHE A 43 5.10 -4.66 -3.45
N ALA A 44 5.27 -4.39 -2.16
CA ALA A 44 6.10 -3.28 -1.71
C ALA A 44 6.74 -3.55 -0.34
N VAL A 45 7.91 -2.97 -0.13
CA VAL A 45 8.62 -2.98 1.15
C VAL A 45 8.83 -1.54 1.58
N TYR A 46 8.30 -1.20 2.75
CA TYR A 46 8.50 0.11 3.37
C TYR A 46 9.17 -0.09 4.73
N MET A 47 10.23 0.67 4.96
CA MET A 47 10.90 0.77 6.24
C MET A 47 10.33 1.98 6.98
N VAL A 48 9.81 1.76 8.19
CA VAL A 48 9.26 2.83 9.05
C VAL A 48 10.02 2.83 10.37
N PRO A 49 11.26 3.36 10.40
CA PRO A 49 12.13 3.28 11.58
C PRO A 49 11.58 4.04 12.80
N ASP A 50 10.73 5.04 12.58
CA ASP A 50 10.15 5.85 13.64
C ASP A 50 8.92 5.22 14.31
N ALA A 51 8.41 4.09 13.77
CA ALA A 51 7.27 3.39 14.33
C ALA A 51 7.64 2.69 15.65
N LYS A 52 6.79 2.86 16.67
CA LYS A 52 6.98 2.31 18.00
C LYS A 52 5.83 1.40 18.40
N VAL A 53 6.07 0.52 19.36
CA VAL A 53 5.02 -0.35 19.92
C VAL A 53 3.84 0.50 20.39
N GLY A 54 2.64 0.13 19.96
CA GLY A 54 1.40 0.84 20.23
C GLY A 54 0.94 1.77 19.10
N ASP A 55 1.82 2.18 18.19
CA ASP A 55 1.46 2.99 17.03
C ASP A 55 0.55 2.23 16.05
N THR A 56 -0.19 2.99 15.25
CA THR A 56 -0.99 2.47 14.14
C THR A 56 -0.36 2.88 12.82
N ILE A 57 -0.02 1.89 11.99
CA ILE A 57 0.34 2.08 10.58
C ILE A 57 -0.91 1.85 9.74
N ALA A 58 -1.31 2.84 8.95
CA ALA A 58 -2.38 2.70 7.97
C ALA A 58 -1.77 2.69 6.56
N VAL A 59 -2.19 1.74 5.73
CA VAL A 59 -1.81 1.63 4.33
C VAL A 59 -3.05 1.77 3.47
N GLU A 60 -3.03 2.69 2.52
CA GLU A 60 -4.06 2.82 1.49
C GLU A 60 -3.48 2.54 0.12
N ALA A 61 -4.07 1.60 -0.62
CA ALA A 61 -3.72 1.30 -2.01
C ALA A 61 -4.85 1.77 -2.93
N TYR A 62 -4.51 2.49 -3.98
CA TYR A 62 -5.46 3.09 -4.93
C TYR A 62 -5.34 2.38 -6.28
N CYS A 63 -6.47 2.00 -6.86
CA CYS A 63 -6.49 1.43 -8.21
C CYS A 63 -6.42 2.56 -9.25
N SER A 64 -5.72 2.31 -10.37
CA SER A 64 -5.57 3.25 -11.49
C SER A 64 -6.88 3.58 -12.20
N ILE A 65 -7.89 2.70 -12.08
CA ILE A 65 -9.21 2.87 -12.68
C ILE A 65 -10.19 3.43 -11.65
N SER A 66 -10.38 2.76 -10.52
CA SER A 66 -11.32 3.21 -9.49
C SER A 66 -11.14 2.52 -8.15
N GLY A 67 -11.42 3.27 -7.08
CA GLY A 67 -11.49 2.74 -5.73
C GLY A 67 -10.14 2.65 -5.02
N LYS A 68 -10.23 2.28 -3.75
CA LYS A 68 -9.08 2.10 -2.87
C LYS A 68 -9.36 1.06 -1.79
N LEU A 69 -8.29 0.47 -1.27
CA LEU A 69 -8.31 -0.43 -0.12
C LEU A 69 -7.50 0.20 1.01
N LYS A 70 -8.06 0.19 2.22
CA LYS A 70 -7.37 0.64 3.43
C LYS A 70 -7.18 -0.53 4.39
N LYS A 71 -5.99 -0.65 4.97
CA LYS A 71 -5.71 -1.59 6.07
C LYS A 71 -4.91 -0.90 7.16
N GLU A 72 -5.25 -1.22 8.40
CA GLU A 72 -4.54 -0.72 9.58
C GLU A 72 -3.84 -1.87 10.29
N LEU A 73 -2.63 -1.60 10.78
CA LEU A 73 -1.80 -2.52 11.54
C LEU A 73 -1.36 -1.81 12.81
N LYS A 74 -1.59 -2.45 13.96
CA LYS A 74 -1.02 -2.00 15.21
C LYS A 74 0.38 -2.58 15.38
N VAL A 75 1.35 -1.74 15.70
CA VAL A 75 2.73 -2.17 15.94
C VAL A 75 2.78 -2.87 17.29
N SER A 76 3.03 -4.18 17.28
CA SER A 76 3.23 -5.01 18.47
C SER A 76 4.71 -5.40 18.58
N GLY A 77 5.18 -5.57 19.82
CA GLY A 77 6.51 -6.13 20.13
C GLY A 77 6.49 -7.64 20.25
#